data_AF-A0A0C3CGZ2-F1
#
_entry.id   AF-A0A0C3CGZ2-F1
#
_cell.length_a   1.000
_cell.length_b   1.000
_cell.length_c   1.000
_cell.angle_alpha   90.00
_cell.angle_beta   90.00
_cell.angle_gamma   90.00
#
_symmetry.space_group_name_H-M   'P 1'
#
loop_
_entity.id
_entity.type
_entity.pdbx_description
1 polymer ?
#
loop_
_entity_poly.entity_id
_entity_poly.type
_entity_poly.pdbx_seq_one_letter_code
_entity_poly.pdbx_strand_id
1 'polypeptide(L)'
;IPPPTDKINSPTDFLKAIGRSSETKVHIGDWAEFWNVSGLTMKAKGVGVQDRRYILWCMEKYRQGFKIREFAHEPKPKKKVRGWGPSVQNGKYVR
;
A
#
# COMPACT_ATOMS: atom_id res chain seq x y z
N ILE A 1 5.91 -13.46 14.07
CA ILE A 1 4.99 -13.35 12.90
C ILE A 1 3.59 -13.17 13.48
N PRO A 2 2.78 -12.19 13.05
CA PRO A 2 1.42 -12.04 13.55
C PRO A 2 0.55 -13.22 13.08
N PRO A 3 -0.38 -13.71 13.92
CA PRO A 3 -1.28 -14.78 13.51
C PRO A 3 -2.18 -14.32 12.35
N PRO A 4 -2.55 -15.22 11.42
CA PRO A 4 -3.67 -14.99 10.51
C PRO A 4 -4.94 -14.67 11.29
N THR A 5 -5.83 -13.88 10.70
CA THR A 5 -7.16 -13.60 11.25
C THR A 5 -8.21 -13.88 10.19
N ASP A 6 -9.46 -14.18 10.57
CA ASP A 6 -10.52 -14.59 9.63
C ASP A 6 -10.69 -13.68 8.40
N LYS A 7 -10.33 -12.39 8.53
CA LYS A 7 -10.42 -11.37 7.48
C LYS A 7 -9.12 -11.19 6.68
N ILE A 8 -8.00 -11.68 7.17
CA ILE A 8 -6.65 -11.53 6.60
C ILE A 8 -5.89 -12.84 6.84
N ASN A 9 -6.08 -13.79 5.93
CA ASN A 9 -5.46 -15.11 5.98
C ASN A 9 -4.30 -15.25 4.97
N SER A 10 -4.32 -14.49 3.87
CA SER A 10 -3.25 -14.51 2.87
C SER A 10 -2.46 -13.19 2.81
N PRO A 11 -1.20 -13.22 2.32
CA PRO A 11 -0.45 -11.99 2.00
C PRO A 11 -1.22 -11.08 1.02
N THR A 12 -1.95 -11.68 0.07
CA THR A 12 -2.77 -10.96 -0.88
C THR A 12 -3.94 -10.20 -0.25
N ASP A 13 -4.57 -10.74 0.80
CA ASP A 13 -5.63 -10.03 1.53
C ASP A 13 -5.06 -8.84 2.30
N PHE A 14 -3.90 -9.02 2.94
CA PHE A 14 -3.21 -7.94 3.64
C PHE A 14 -2.84 -6.80 2.68
N LEU A 15 -2.24 -7.14 1.52
CA LEU A 15 -1.83 -6.18 0.51
C LEU A 15 -3.02 -5.42 -0.11
N LYS A 16 -4.16 -6.09 -0.33
CA LYS A 16 -5.42 -5.43 -0.73
C LYS A 16 -5.95 -4.51 0.36
N ALA A 17 -5.97 -4.97 1.62
CA ALA A 17 -6.53 -4.22 2.75
C ALA A 17 -5.75 -2.93 3.06
N ILE A 18 -4.44 -2.89 2.83
CA ILE A 18 -3.63 -1.65 2.98
C ILE A 18 -3.74 -0.70 1.78
N GLY A 19 -4.36 -1.11 0.67
CA GLY A 19 -4.57 -0.26 -0.49
C GLY A 19 -3.28 0.17 -1.22
N ARG A 20 -3.32 1.36 -1.83
CA ARG A 20 -2.28 1.92 -2.75
C ARG A 20 -1.88 1.01 -3.92
N SER A 21 -2.74 0.07 -4.32
CA SER A 21 -2.43 -1.00 -5.28
C SER A 21 -1.15 -1.74 -4.89
N SER A 22 -1.07 -2.21 -3.64
CA SER A 22 0.10 -2.92 -3.12
C SER A 22 0.10 -4.39 -3.55
N GLU A 23 -1.09 -4.95 -3.77
CA GLU A 23 -1.36 -6.30 -4.27
C GLU A 23 -0.81 -6.56 -5.68
N THR A 24 -0.67 -5.52 -6.51
CA THR A 24 -0.07 -5.61 -7.85
C THR A 24 1.44 -5.40 -7.88
N LYS A 25 2.07 -5.16 -6.71
CA LYS A 25 3.49 -4.77 -6.59
C LYS A 25 4.35 -5.81 -5.88
N VAL A 26 3.73 -6.68 -5.09
CA VAL A 26 4.42 -7.71 -4.30
C VAL A 26 3.70 -9.04 -4.51
N HIS A 27 4.38 -9.97 -5.17
CA HIS A 27 3.89 -11.34 -5.37
C HIS A 27 4.66 -12.27 -4.42
N ILE A 28 4.00 -12.62 -3.31
CA ILE A 28 4.48 -13.57 -2.30
C ILE A 28 3.27 -14.41 -1.90
N GLY A 29 3.36 -15.72 -2.07
CA GLY A 29 2.26 -16.64 -1.77
C GLY A 29 2.19 -17.07 -0.31
N ASP A 30 3.34 -17.26 0.33
CA ASP A 30 3.42 -17.76 1.70
C ASP A 30 3.34 -16.64 2.76
N TRP A 31 2.59 -16.90 3.84
CA TRP A 31 2.45 -16.00 4.98
C TRP A 31 3.76 -15.87 5.76
N ALA A 32 4.48 -16.97 5.99
CA ALA A 32 5.73 -16.92 6.75
C ALA A 32 6.86 -16.21 5.97
N GLU A 33 7.00 -16.44 4.66
CA GLU A 33 7.89 -15.67 3.79
C GLU A 33 7.50 -14.18 3.83
N PHE A 34 6.22 -13.86 3.61
CA PHE A 34 5.74 -12.47 3.57
C PHE A 34 6.13 -11.68 4.81
N TRP A 35 5.94 -12.24 6.01
CA TRP A 35 6.25 -11.55 7.27
C TRP A 35 7.74 -11.49 7.63
N ASN A 36 8.60 -12.22 6.92
CA ASN A 36 10.07 -12.19 7.05
C ASN A 36 10.76 -11.37 5.95
N VAL A 37 10.02 -10.85 4.96
CA VAL A 37 10.57 -10.03 3.88
C VAL A 37 11.13 -8.70 4.39
N SER A 38 12.30 -8.32 3.85
CA SER A 38 13.00 -7.08 4.17
C SER A 38 12.95 -6.08 3.02
N GLY A 39 13.31 -4.82 3.29
CA GLY A 39 13.42 -3.80 2.24
C GLY A 39 14.44 -4.12 1.15
N LEU A 40 15.42 -4.98 1.44
CA LEU A 40 16.40 -5.46 0.46
C LEU A 40 15.81 -6.53 -0.46
N THR A 41 15.07 -7.51 0.08
CA THR A 41 14.42 -8.54 -0.76
C THR A 41 13.28 -7.95 -1.59
N MET A 42 12.54 -6.96 -1.07
CA MET A 42 11.61 -6.16 -1.89
C MET A 42 12.32 -5.37 -2.99
N LYS A 43 13.49 -4.76 -2.73
CA LYS A 43 14.29 -4.07 -3.76
C LYS A 43 14.73 -5.04 -4.85
N ALA A 44 15.17 -6.25 -4.50
CA ALA A 44 15.55 -7.29 -5.46
C ALA A 44 14.37 -7.76 -6.32
N LYS A 45 13.16 -7.86 -5.75
CA LYS A 45 11.89 -8.11 -6.46
C LYS A 45 11.35 -6.88 -7.23
N GLY A 46 12.14 -5.81 -7.40
CA GLY A 46 11.79 -4.63 -8.22
C GLY A 46 10.87 -3.59 -7.54
N VAL A 47 10.56 -3.73 -6.25
CA VAL A 47 9.58 -2.87 -5.57
C VAL A 47 10.12 -1.45 -5.35
N GLY A 48 9.31 -0.46 -5.76
CA GLY A 48 9.62 0.97 -5.65
C GLY A 48 9.89 1.46 -4.22
N VAL A 49 10.67 2.54 -4.10
CA VAL A 49 11.10 3.11 -2.80
C VAL A 49 9.92 3.48 -1.88
N GLN A 50 8.88 4.07 -2.46
CA GLN A 50 7.72 4.53 -1.70
C GLN A 50 6.84 3.36 -1.25
N ASP A 51 6.71 2.33 -2.09
CA ASP A 51 5.86 1.19 -1.83
C ASP A 51 6.49 0.26 -0.78
N ARG A 52 7.80 -0.06 -0.89
CA ARG A 52 8.48 -0.86 0.16
C ARG A 52 8.45 -0.18 1.53
N ARG A 53 8.61 1.14 1.60
CA ARG A 53 8.50 1.91 2.86
C ARG A 53 7.08 1.84 3.42
N TYR A 54 6.07 1.95 2.56
CA TYR A 54 4.67 1.88 2.97
C TYR A 54 4.29 0.49 3.47
N ILE A 55 4.59 -0.57 2.72
CA ILE A 55 4.25 -1.96 3.07
C ILE A 55 4.92 -2.36 4.39
N LEU A 56 6.22 -2.08 4.55
CA LEU A 56 6.94 -2.38 5.81
C LEU A 56 6.38 -1.62 7.01
N TRP A 57 5.99 -0.35 6.84
CA TRP A 57 5.34 0.43 7.90
C TRP A 57 3.95 -0.13 8.27
N CYS A 58 3.14 -0.50 7.26
CA CYS A 58 1.85 -1.16 7.47
C CYS A 58 2.00 -2.50 8.18
N MET A 59 3.00 -3.30 7.80
CA MET A 59 3.33 -4.57 8.46
C MET A 59 3.69 -4.35 9.93
N GLU A 60 4.51 -3.35 10.23
CA GLU A 60 4.89 -3.02 11.59
C GLU A 60 3.71 -2.50 12.42
N LYS A 61 2.81 -1.70 11.83
CA LYS A 61 1.56 -1.28 12.49
C LYS A 61 0.61 -2.43 12.78
N TYR A 62 0.51 -3.41 11.88
CA TYR A 62 -0.28 -4.62 12.11
C TYR A 62 0.32 -5.51 13.21
N ARG A 63 1.65 -5.64 13.28
CA ARG A 63 2.34 -6.34 14.38
C ARG A 63 2.11 -5.67 15.74
N GLN A 64 1.99 -4.34 15.76
CA GLN A 64 1.65 -3.55 16.94
C GLN A 64 0.16 -3.61 17.33
N GLY A 65 -0.67 -4.36 16.59
CA GLY A 65 -2.09 -4.57 16.90
C GLY A 65 -3.04 -3.45 16.44
N PHE A 66 -2.55 -2.44 15.69
CA PHE A 66 -3.43 -1.41 15.11
C PHE A 66 -4.33 -2.02 14.02
N LYS A 67 -5.59 -1.56 13.92
CA LYS A 67 -6.49 -2.07 12.87
C LYS A 67 -6.10 -1.44 11.54
N ILE A 68 -6.11 -2.24 10.45
CA ILE A 68 -5.69 -1.74 9.13
C ILE A 68 -6.46 -0.49 8.69
N ARG A 69 -7.76 -0.40 8.98
CA ARG A 69 -8.60 0.78 8.66
C ARG A 69 -8.15 2.07 9.34
N GLU A 70 -7.39 2.01 10.43
CA GLU A 70 -6.91 3.17 11.19
C GLU A 70 -5.66 3.80 10.55
N PHE A 71 -4.88 3.03 9.77
CA PHE A 71 -3.60 3.48 9.20
C PHE A 71 -3.46 3.30 7.68
N ALA A 72 -4.32 2.48 7.04
CA ALA A 72 -4.29 2.28 5.60
C ALA A 72 -4.70 3.55 4.85
N HIS A 73 -3.98 3.85 3.78
CA HIS A 73 -4.27 4.93 2.87
C HIS A 73 -4.73 4.36 1.53
N GLU A 74 -5.93 4.76 1.10
CA GLU A 74 -6.40 4.46 -0.25
C GLU A 74 -5.48 5.08 -1.33
N PRO A 75 -5.43 4.51 -2.54
CA PRO A 75 -4.73 5.13 -3.65
C PRO A 75 -5.30 6.53 -3.89
N LYS A 76 -4.46 7.57 -3.85
CA LYS A 76 -4.89 8.95 -4.11
C LYS A 76 -5.60 9.00 -5.46
N PRO A 77 -6.85 9.51 -5.54
CA PRO A 77 -7.59 9.54 -6.79
C PRO A 77 -6.82 10.33 -7.85
N LYS A 78 -6.89 9.88 -9.11
CA LYS A 78 -6.22 10.56 -10.22
C LYS A 78 -6.71 12.01 -10.27
N LYS A 79 -5.80 12.97 -10.05
CA LYS A 79 -6.12 14.40 -10.14
C LYS A 79 -6.85 14.68 -11.46
N LYS A 80 -8.07 15.22 -11.36
CA LYS A 80 -8.90 15.60 -12.52
C LYS A 80 -8.32 16.80 -13.30
N VAL A 81 -7.56 17.65 -12.61
CA VAL A 81 -6.89 18.86 -13.12
C VAL A 81 -5.40 18.74 -12.78
N ARG A 82 -4.47 19.08 -13.71
CA ARG A 82 -3.06 18.62 -13.65
C ARG A 82 -1.99 19.70 -13.90
N GLY A 83 -2.10 20.86 -13.27
CA GLY A 83 -1.02 21.86 -13.24
C GLY A 83 -1.21 22.96 -12.19
N TRP A 84 -0.45 24.04 -12.32
CA TRP A 84 -0.51 25.23 -11.46
C TRP A 84 -1.04 26.45 -12.26
N GLY A 85 -2.19 27.01 -11.86
CA GLY A 85 -2.74 28.24 -12.45
C GLY A 85 -4.17 28.60 -11.99
N PRO A 86 -4.77 29.65 -12.59
CA PRO A 86 -6.20 30.02 -12.50
C PRO A 86 -6.96 29.84 -13.85
N SER A 87 -8.29 29.89 -14.00
CA SER A 87 -9.41 29.71 -13.05
C SER A 87 -10.76 29.12 -13.60
N VAL A 88 -11.19 29.19 -14.89
CA VAL A 88 -12.46 28.58 -15.48
C VAL A 88 -12.37 27.49 -16.63
N GLN A 89 -12.70 26.18 -16.38
CA GLN A 89 -13.02 24.97 -17.23
C GLN A 89 -13.77 23.84 -16.42
N ASN A 90 -14.88 23.19 -16.81
CA ASN A 90 -15.94 22.76 -15.84
C ASN A 90 -16.47 23.96 -14.98
N GLY A 91 -16.18 25.20 -15.38
CA GLY A 91 -16.14 26.36 -14.49
C GLY A 91 -14.81 26.60 -13.74
N LYS A 92 -13.80 25.70 -13.88
CA LYS A 92 -12.53 25.55 -13.10
C LYS A 92 -11.25 25.20 -13.95
N TYR A 93 -10.42 26.17 -14.41
CA TYR A 93 -9.35 26.00 -15.45
C TYR A 93 -8.30 24.94 -15.06
N VAL A 94 -7.20 24.99 -15.79
CA VAL A 94 -5.82 24.79 -15.33
C VAL A 94 -5.17 23.64 -16.07
N ARG A 95 -4.44 24.07 -17.11
CA ARG A 95 -3.03 23.76 -17.40
C ARG A 95 -2.61 22.33 -17.08
#